data_AF-A0A9N9C6K2-F1
#
_entry.id   AF-A0A9N9C6K2-F1
#
_cell.length_a   1.000
_cell.length_b   1.000
_cell.length_c   1.000
_cell.angle_alpha   90.00
_cell.angle_beta   90.00
_cell.angle_gamma   90.00
#
_symmetry.space_group_name_H-M   'P 1'
#
loop_
_entity.id
_entity.type
_entity.pdbx_description
1 polymer ?
#
loop_
_entity_poly.entity_id
_entity_poly.type
_entity_poly.pdbx_seq_one_letter_code
_entity_poly.pdbx_strand_id
1 'polypeptide(L)'
;NDLDLLYQSKDNSYDTIITVETDLNKQQIFAHSNILRARSIYFQNALSKNWAKKENQFFVLSQPYISALIFNIILKYLYCGIIELNDLDIDTILKLLVAVDELLIEELIDFIQDCLISSNFLETQSCKILNFISNKSMFTKLKKSIFETICEKPKVLFDHDEFLDLEKDLLKLVIQHDDLDMKENEIWKYLIKWSKNHSEESLLELINYIRFYQFIPNEFMSEVWKHKNLLSEDLLKDIINYFLDTTREPKYDISFIRLGNFTIKSDLIEREIALILTKLIDKTKDDESKGFKYKFTLLYNSYFDGWTPQSFHSKCDNQGPTIVVTKIKNTTLLMGGYNPLDWNGNSQYKKTTDSFLFIIDYKKISNCFATYIKLDHIDQAIYCDNDCNPTFGEYDFFISQQKSLKYLPKFYDKIANNHTYSLDSYEKITKIIVFTGTIGAGKTTCVKLFEDYLKQRGFSVYRFIEASLEVSEELELFYKTQNFLFFQYVVINLYKERASRIKTLMNYDYIIEDRTIRDVNIFNNFVKNEDEREYVDKKVIETDHLEFYKVVYVDPPLRTTTRRKKKRGRHGETCSNEYLKQLYTLYETSINTIYPEHIKFNNKIVLCKDCIDFKPCQKKCDHLLITKIL
;
A
#
# COMPACT_ATOMS: atom_id res chain seq x y z
N ASN A 1 35.38 -11.37 -5.66
CA ASN A 1 35.61 -10.06 -5.05
C ASN A 1 36.91 -10.20 -4.29
N ASP A 2 37.98 -9.49 -4.65
CA ASP A 2 39.32 -9.81 -4.14
C ASP A 2 39.46 -9.55 -2.63
N LEU A 3 38.64 -8.66 -2.08
CA LEU A 3 38.54 -8.41 -0.63
C LEU A 3 37.87 -9.55 0.15
N ASP A 4 37.04 -10.37 -0.49
CA ASP A 4 36.44 -11.57 0.14
C ASP A 4 37.51 -12.64 0.36
N LEU A 5 38.44 -12.79 -0.60
CA LEU A 5 39.62 -13.65 -0.42
C LEU A 5 40.49 -13.17 0.74
N LEU A 6 40.69 -11.85 0.89
CA LEU A 6 41.45 -11.26 2.00
C LEU A 6 40.75 -11.44 3.36
N TYR A 7 39.42 -11.36 3.40
CA TYR A 7 38.63 -11.66 4.60
C TYR A 7 38.72 -13.14 5.00
N GLN A 8 38.64 -14.05 4.02
CA GLN A 8 38.63 -15.50 4.24
C GLN A 8 40.01 -16.09 4.52
N SER A 9 41.06 -15.59 3.85
CA SER A 9 42.41 -16.13 3.96
C SER A 9 43.01 -15.96 5.35
N LYS A 10 42.49 -15.00 6.14
CA LYS A 10 43.07 -14.56 7.41
C LYS A 10 44.59 -14.37 7.29
N ASP A 11 45.01 -13.78 6.16
CA ASP A 11 46.42 -13.52 5.90
C ASP A 11 47.05 -12.74 7.07
N ASN A 12 48.32 -12.99 7.37
CA ASN A 12 49.04 -12.38 8.49
C ASN A 12 49.37 -10.88 8.23
N SER A 13 48.80 -10.27 7.19
CA SER A 13 48.96 -8.87 6.81
C SER A 13 48.05 -7.91 7.60
N TYR A 14 47.25 -8.40 8.54
CA TYR A 14 46.43 -7.56 9.40
C TYR A 14 47.32 -6.58 10.20
N ASP A 15 46.82 -5.37 10.43
CA ASP A 15 47.53 -4.32 11.19
C ASP A 15 46.71 -3.78 12.35
N THR A 16 45.49 -4.31 12.55
CA THR A 16 44.52 -3.85 13.55
C THR A 16 43.98 -5.04 14.33
N ILE A 17 43.99 -4.93 15.66
CA ILE A 17 43.43 -5.89 16.61
C ILE A 17 42.28 -5.21 17.34
N ILE A 18 41.08 -5.79 17.23
CA ILE A 18 39.87 -5.28 17.88
C ILE A 18 39.45 -6.31 18.92
N THR A 19 39.43 -5.89 20.17
CA THR A 19 38.90 -6.71 21.26
C THR A 19 37.41 -6.44 21.39
N VAL A 20 36.60 -7.48 21.26
CA VAL A 20 35.14 -7.44 21.41
C VAL A 20 34.74 -8.22 22.65
N GLU A 21 33.70 -7.76 23.34
CA GLU A 21 33.25 -8.32 24.62
C GLU A 21 31.72 -8.30 24.72
N THR A 22 31.16 -9.35 25.30
CA THR A 22 29.81 -9.36 25.91
C THR A 22 29.79 -10.48 26.96
N ASP A 23 29.49 -10.12 28.21
CA ASP A 23 29.19 -10.86 29.46
C ASP A 23 29.89 -12.19 29.83
N LEU A 24 30.51 -12.94 28.92
CA LEU A 24 31.08 -14.26 29.22
C LEU A 24 32.41 -14.59 28.52
N ASN A 25 32.84 -13.89 27.45
CA ASN A 25 34.14 -14.14 26.80
C ASN A 25 34.69 -12.92 26.04
N LYS A 26 35.98 -12.64 26.21
CA LYS A 26 36.74 -11.68 25.37
C LYS A 26 37.26 -12.39 24.13
N GLN A 27 37.02 -11.81 22.96
CA GLN A 27 37.56 -12.32 21.70
C GLN A 27 38.32 -11.22 20.97
N GLN A 28 39.45 -11.60 20.37
CA GLN A 28 40.23 -10.72 19.50
C GLN A 28 39.87 -11.01 18.04
N ILE A 29 39.63 -9.93 17.30
CA ILE A 29 39.33 -9.94 15.87
C ILE A 29 40.42 -9.15 15.16
N PHE A 30 40.94 -9.73 14.08
CA PHE A 30 42.04 -9.16 13.30
C PHE A 30 41.50 -8.55 12.00
N ALA A 31 41.96 -7.33 11.67
CA ALA A 31 41.46 -6.57 10.53
C ALA A 31 42.53 -5.63 9.94
N HIS A 32 42.20 -5.02 8.79
CA HIS A 32 43.04 -4.07 8.07
C HIS A 32 42.49 -2.64 8.24
N SER A 33 43.31 -1.75 8.82
CA SER A 33 42.95 -0.39 9.18
C SER A 33 42.42 0.41 7.99
N ASN A 34 43.05 0.25 6.82
CA ASN A 34 42.66 0.96 5.60
C ASN A 34 41.23 0.63 5.14
N ILE A 35 40.81 -0.63 5.28
CA ILE A 35 39.45 -1.06 4.91
C ILE A 35 38.44 -0.47 5.89
N LEU A 36 38.71 -0.57 7.19
CA LEU A 36 37.84 -0.05 8.24
C LEU A 36 37.65 1.48 8.10
N ARG A 37 38.74 2.23 7.94
CA ARG A 37 38.73 3.69 7.78
C ARG A 37 38.00 4.16 6.52
N ALA A 38 38.05 3.38 5.44
CA ALA A 38 37.38 3.73 4.19
C ALA A 38 35.85 3.54 4.24
N ARG A 39 35.35 2.74 5.19
CA ARG A 39 33.97 2.24 5.20
C ARG A 39 33.17 2.63 6.44
N SER A 40 33.79 3.34 7.38
CA SER A 40 33.16 3.82 8.62
C SER A 40 33.88 5.07 9.13
N ILE A 41 33.10 6.12 9.40
CA ILE A 41 33.59 7.38 9.97
C ILE A 41 34.13 7.14 11.38
N TYR A 42 33.49 6.26 12.16
CA TYR A 42 34.00 5.84 13.47
C TYR A 42 35.44 5.33 13.35
N PHE A 43 35.70 4.35 12.46
CA PHE A 43 37.04 3.79 12.33
C PHE A 43 38.01 4.78 11.70
N GLN A 44 37.56 5.67 10.81
CA GLN A 44 38.37 6.77 10.28
C GLN A 44 38.95 7.63 11.42
N ASN A 45 38.13 7.93 12.43
CA ASN A 45 38.51 8.72 13.60
C ASN A 45 39.29 7.89 14.63
N ALA A 46 38.82 6.70 14.97
CA ALA A 46 39.42 5.83 15.98
C ALA A 46 40.82 5.34 15.59
N LEU A 47 41.08 5.13 14.29
CA LEU A 47 42.39 4.73 13.75
C LEU A 47 43.23 5.94 13.28
N SER A 48 42.81 7.17 13.59
CA SER A 48 43.60 8.36 13.33
C SER A 48 44.80 8.46 14.28
N LYS A 49 45.84 9.22 13.90
CA LYS A 49 47.04 9.42 14.73
C LYS A 49 46.75 9.97 16.14
N ASN A 50 45.60 10.61 16.34
CA ASN A 50 45.25 11.29 17.58
C ASN A 50 44.51 10.38 18.59
N TRP A 51 43.86 9.31 18.12
CA TRP A 51 43.07 8.40 18.97
C TRP A 51 43.67 6.99 19.02
N ALA A 52 44.33 6.55 17.95
CA ALA A 52 44.76 5.17 17.83
C ALA A 52 45.95 4.84 18.76
N LYS A 53 45.77 3.86 19.65
CA LYS A 53 46.89 3.25 20.38
C LYS A 53 47.59 2.23 19.49
N LYS A 54 48.91 2.35 19.37
CA LYS A 54 49.74 1.35 18.70
C LYS A 54 50.56 0.56 19.71
N GLU A 55 50.39 -0.76 19.70
CA GLU A 55 51.19 -1.70 20.48
C GLU A 55 51.88 -2.66 19.52
N ASN A 56 53.21 -2.78 19.63
CA ASN A 56 54.02 -3.65 18.75
C ASN A 56 53.72 -3.47 17.25
N GLN A 57 53.53 -2.22 16.81
CA GLN A 57 53.17 -1.80 15.44
C GLN A 57 51.72 -2.06 14.99
N PHE A 58 50.90 -2.76 15.79
CA PHE A 58 49.46 -2.96 15.54
C PHE A 58 48.62 -1.85 16.16
N PHE A 59 47.54 -1.46 15.49
CA PHE A 59 46.48 -0.67 16.09
C PHE A 59 45.64 -1.54 17.03
N VAL A 60 45.40 -1.08 18.25
CA VAL A 60 44.59 -1.80 19.24
C VAL A 60 43.35 -1.00 19.60
N LEU A 61 42.18 -1.58 19.36
CA LEU A 61 40.87 -1.00 19.69
C LEU A 61 40.07 -1.95 20.59
N SER A 62 39.15 -1.39 21.36
CA SER A 62 38.22 -2.13 22.20
C SER A 62 36.78 -1.74 21.85
N GLN A 63 35.92 -2.74 21.70
CA GLN A 63 34.48 -2.63 21.46
C GLN A 63 33.74 -3.48 22.51
N PRO A 64 33.69 -3.02 23.77
CA PRO A 64 33.25 -3.86 24.87
C PRO A 64 31.73 -4.10 24.91
N TYR A 65 30.96 -3.44 24.05
CA TYR A 65 29.49 -3.57 23.98
C TYR A 65 29.01 -4.30 22.72
N ILE A 66 29.93 -4.75 21.87
CA ILE A 66 29.61 -5.46 20.63
C ILE A 66 30.10 -6.91 20.75
N SER A 67 29.20 -7.88 20.61
CA SER A 67 29.57 -9.29 20.63
C SER A 67 30.38 -9.68 19.39
N ALA A 68 31.21 -10.72 19.50
CA ALA A 68 32.01 -11.20 18.38
C ALA A 68 31.18 -11.65 17.18
N LEU A 69 30.00 -12.23 17.40
CA LEU A 69 29.08 -12.61 16.33
C LEU A 69 28.63 -11.37 15.53
N ILE A 70 28.16 -10.35 16.23
CA ILE A 70 27.69 -9.09 15.61
C ILE A 70 28.84 -8.39 14.89
N PHE A 71 30.00 -8.29 15.53
CA PHE A 71 31.15 -7.63 14.94
C PHE A 71 31.64 -8.34 13.67
N ASN A 72 31.63 -9.68 13.64
CA ASN A 72 32.02 -10.44 12.45
C ASN A 72 31.06 -10.21 11.26
N ILE A 73 29.76 -10.04 11.52
CA ILE A 73 28.77 -9.68 10.49
C ILE A 73 29.11 -8.30 9.92
N ILE A 74 29.36 -7.32 10.79
CA ILE A 74 29.75 -5.96 10.38
C ILE A 74 31.07 -5.99 9.61
N LEU A 75 32.06 -6.74 10.09
CA LEU A 75 33.37 -6.85 9.46
C LEU A 75 33.26 -7.44 8.05
N LYS A 76 32.47 -8.50 7.86
CA LYS A 76 32.21 -9.07 6.52
C LYS A 76 31.60 -8.00 5.60
N TYR A 77 30.67 -7.19 6.09
CA TYR A 77 30.10 -6.07 5.33
C TYR A 77 31.15 -5.02 4.95
N LEU A 78 32.02 -4.61 5.88
CA LEU A 78 33.06 -3.61 5.60
C LEU A 78 34.00 -4.06 4.48
N TYR A 79 34.35 -5.35 4.44
CA TYR A 79 35.22 -5.92 3.41
C TYR A 79 34.50 -6.16 2.09
N CYS A 80 33.30 -6.73 2.13
CA CYS A 80 32.66 -7.31 0.95
C CYS A 80 31.46 -6.51 0.42
N GLY A 81 30.91 -5.60 1.24
CA GLY A 81 29.63 -4.93 0.98
C GLY A 81 28.42 -5.87 1.04
N ILE A 82 28.56 -7.04 1.66
CA ILE A 82 27.53 -8.08 1.74
C ILE A 82 27.18 -8.32 3.20
N ILE A 83 25.88 -8.36 3.49
CA ILE A 83 25.33 -8.72 4.79
C ILE A 83 24.27 -9.80 4.63
N GLU A 84 24.25 -10.78 5.54
CA GLU A 84 23.33 -11.90 5.55
C GLU A 84 22.46 -11.84 6.80
N LEU A 85 21.20 -11.43 6.65
CA LEU A 85 20.25 -11.26 7.76
C LEU A 85 19.22 -12.39 7.87
N ASN A 86 19.10 -13.25 6.84
CA ASN A 86 17.96 -14.15 6.68
C ASN A 86 17.81 -15.21 7.77
N ASP A 87 18.92 -15.61 8.39
CA ASP A 87 19.01 -16.67 9.40
C ASP A 87 19.17 -16.11 10.83
N LEU A 88 19.13 -14.78 10.98
CA LEU A 88 19.25 -14.13 12.28
C LEU A 88 17.87 -13.99 12.92
N ASP A 89 17.79 -14.24 14.23
CA ASP A 89 16.63 -13.86 15.02
C ASP A 89 16.53 -12.34 15.18
N ILE A 90 15.34 -11.87 15.56
CA ILE A 90 15.07 -10.44 15.71
C ILE A 90 16.00 -9.79 16.72
N ASP A 91 16.29 -10.45 17.84
CA ASP A 91 17.14 -9.94 18.91
C ASP A 91 18.57 -9.66 18.41
N THR A 92 19.09 -10.55 17.54
CA THR A 92 20.39 -10.40 16.90
C THR A 92 20.38 -9.26 15.88
N ILE A 93 19.31 -9.09 15.11
CA ILE A 93 19.19 -7.98 14.15
C ILE A 93 19.07 -6.62 14.88
N LEU A 94 18.34 -6.56 15.99
CA LEU A 94 18.23 -5.36 16.81
C LEU A 94 19.57 -5.00 17.47
N LYS A 95 20.31 -5.99 18.00
CA LYS A 95 21.68 -5.79 18.48
C LYS A 95 22.62 -5.31 17.38
N LEU A 96 22.44 -5.82 16.16
CA LEU A 96 23.20 -5.37 15.00
C LEU A 96 22.91 -3.90 14.66
N LEU A 97 21.65 -3.47 14.68
CA LEU A 97 21.29 -2.05 14.51
C LEU A 97 22.01 -1.14 15.52
N VAL A 98 22.05 -1.54 16.79
CA VAL A 98 22.76 -0.78 17.84
C VAL A 98 24.25 -0.69 17.56
N ALA A 99 24.88 -1.81 17.19
CA ALA A 99 26.31 -1.84 16.91
C ALA A 99 26.69 -1.01 15.66
N VAL A 100 25.84 -1.02 14.63
CA VAL A 100 26.06 -0.26 13.39
C VAL A 100 25.87 1.24 13.61
N ASP A 101 24.93 1.63 14.48
CA ASP A 101 24.78 3.01 14.98
C ASP A 101 26.01 3.46 15.77
N GLU A 102 26.50 2.64 16.72
CA GLU A 102 27.72 2.92 17.49
C GLU A 102 28.96 3.11 16.59
N LEU A 103 29.05 2.34 15.51
CA LEU A 103 30.14 2.41 14.53
C LEU A 103 29.90 3.43 13.40
N LEU A 104 28.82 4.22 13.46
CA LEU A 104 28.48 5.30 12.52
C LEU A 104 28.50 4.85 11.04
N ILE A 105 27.80 3.75 10.74
CA ILE A 105 27.69 3.20 9.37
C ILE A 105 26.26 3.41 8.87
N GLU A 106 25.92 4.65 8.54
CA GLU A 106 24.54 5.09 8.20
C GLU A 106 23.88 4.28 7.07
N GLU A 107 24.62 3.98 5.99
CA GLU A 107 24.13 3.18 4.86
C GLU A 107 23.58 1.81 5.31
N LEU A 108 24.24 1.21 6.31
CA LEU A 108 23.85 -0.10 6.83
C LEU A 108 22.67 0.01 7.81
N ILE A 109 22.54 1.12 8.55
CA ILE A 109 21.37 1.39 9.40
C ILE A 109 20.12 1.46 8.55
N ASP A 110 20.17 2.24 7.47
CA ASP A 110 19.05 2.37 6.52
C ASP A 110 18.69 1.02 5.89
N PHE A 111 19.69 0.29 5.40
CA PHE A 111 19.49 -1.03 4.80
C PHE A 111 18.84 -2.04 5.76
N ILE A 112 19.30 -2.10 7.03
CA ILE A 112 18.73 -3.03 8.01
C ILE A 112 17.30 -2.63 8.37
N GLN A 113 17.00 -1.34 8.51
CA GLN A 113 15.63 -0.87 8.73
C GLN A 113 14.71 -1.28 7.57
N ASP A 114 15.12 -1.04 6.32
CA ASP A 114 14.33 -1.42 5.14
C ASP A 114 14.11 -2.95 5.07
N CYS A 115 15.09 -3.74 5.51
CA CYS A 115 14.96 -5.20 5.63
C CYS A 115 13.95 -5.62 6.71
N LEU A 116 13.98 -4.98 7.89
CA LEU A 116 13.00 -5.23 8.95
C LEU A 116 11.58 -4.84 8.51
N ILE A 117 11.43 -3.69 7.87
CA ILE A 117 10.14 -3.19 7.37
C ILE A 117 9.58 -4.11 6.28
N SER A 118 10.43 -4.62 5.40
CA SER A 118 10.03 -5.55 4.33
C SER A 118 9.78 -6.98 4.83
N SER A 119 10.06 -7.27 6.10
CA SER A 119 9.87 -8.59 6.72
C SER A 119 8.53 -8.70 7.44
N ASN A 120 8.19 -9.90 7.92
CA ASN A 120 7.04 -10.10 8.80
C ASN A 120 7.33 -9.76 10.27
N PHE A 121 8.51 -9.26 10.63
CA PHE A 121 8.84 -8.97 12.02
C PHE A 121 7.97 -7.84 12.60
N LEU A 122 7.52 -6.88 11.78
CA LEU A 122 6.58 -5.84 12.25
C LEU A 122 5.27 -6.42 12.77
N GLU A 123 4.75 -7.47 12.11
CA GLU A 123 3.51 -8.13 12.53
C GLU A 123 3.74 -9.19 13.61
N THR A 124 4.85 -9.94 13.51
CA THR A 124 5.11 -11.10 14.38
C THR A 124 5.88 -10.78 15.66
N GLN A 125 6.57 -9.64 15.73
CA GLN A 125 7.43 -9.23 16.85
C GLN A 125 7.21 -7.75 17.19
N SER A 126 5.98 -7.27 17.02
CA SER A 126 5.56 -5.88 17.23
C SER A 126 5.97 -5.35 18.62
N CYS A 127 5.73 -6.11 19.69
CA CYS A 127 6.12 -5.76 21.07
C CYS A 127 7.62 -5.52 21.20
N LYS A 128 8.46 -6.47 20.73
CA LYS A 128 9.92 -6.34 20.81
C LYS A 128 10.45 -5.14 20.04
N ILE A 129 9.94 -4.93 18.83
CA ILE A 129 10.37 -3.81 17.99
C ILE A 129 9.96 -2.49 18.64
N LEU A 130 8.73 -2.39 19.13
CA LEU A 130 8.21 -1.19 19.80
C LEU A 130 9.03 -0.87 21.06
N ASN A 131 9.34 -1.88 21.89
CA ASN A 131 10.21 -1.75 23.06
C ASN A 131 11.62 -1.29 22.68
N PHE A 132 12.18 -1.81 21.59
CA PHE A 132 13.52 -1.46 21.15
C PHE A 132 13.64 0.00 20.69
N ILE A 133 12.66 0.49 19.94
CA ILE A 133 12.72 1.84 19.34
C ILE A 133 12.29 2.96 20.30
N SER A 134 11.67 2.63 21.43
CA SER A 134 11.07 3.60 22.37
C SER A 134 12.03 4.75 22.72
N ASN A 135 13.29 4.40 22.97
CA ASN A 135 14.35 5.28 23.43
C ASN A 135 15.42 5.59 22.37
N LYS A 136 15.15 5.30 21.08
CA LYS A 136 16.12 5.43 19.98
C LYS A 136 15.63 6.42 18.92
N SER A 137 16.23 7.62 18.89
CA SER A 137 15.84 8.68 17.95
C SER A 137 16.30 8.44 16.50
N MET A 138 17.35 7.65 16.29
CA MET A 138 17.95 7.41 14.96
C MET A 138 17.08 6.52 14.03
N PHE A 139 16.22 5.64 14.57
CA PHE A 139 15.50 4.64 13.78
C PHE A 139 14.10 5.12 13.32
N THR A 140 14.06 6.28 12.67
CA THR A 140 12.80 6.97 12.32
C THR A 140 11.94 6.22 11.31
N LYS A 141 12.55 5.56 10.29
CA LYS A 141 11.83 4.76 9.29
C LYS A 141 11.13 3.58 9.92
N LEU A 142 11.85 2.83 10.75
CA LEU A 142 11.30 1.67 11.46
C LEU A 142 10.20 2.10 12.43
N LYS A 143 10.42 3.20 13.16
CA LYS A 143 9.42 3.78 14.06
C LYS A 143 8.13 4.14 13.35
N LYS A 144 8.21 4.89 12.25
CA LYS A 144 7.03 5.23 11.44
C LYS A 144 6.29 3.98 10.97
N SER A 145 7.02 3.02 10.40
CA SER A 145 6.43 1.83 9.80
C SER A 145 5.74 0.90 10.82
N ILE A 146 6.30 0.74 12.02
CA ILE A 146 5.66 -0.07 13.06
C ILE A 146 4.38 0.60 13.58
N PHE A 147 4.36 1.93 13.75
CA PHE A 147 3.15 2.65 14.15
C PHE A 147 2.06 2.56 13.08
N GLU A 148 2.40 2.74 11.80
CA GLU A 148 1.46 2.54 10.68
C GLU A 148 0.89 1.10 10.69
N THR A 149 1.74 0.09 10.86
CA THR A 149 1.32 -1.32 10.93
C THR A 149 0.38 -1.59 12.12
N ILE A 150 0.69 -1.06 13.30
CA ILE A 150 -0.15 -1.22 14.50
C ILE A 150 -1.46 -0.47 14.32
N CYS A 151 -1.44 0.74 13.76
CA CYS A 151 -2.67 1.50 13.52
C CYS A 151 -3.59 0.79 12.52
N GLU A 152 -3.06 0.24 11.43
CA GLU A 152 -3.84 -0.51 10.44
C GLU A 152 -4.31 -1.89 10.93
N LYS A 153 -3.51 -2.57 11.75
CA LYS A 153 -3.80 -3.93 12.24
C LYS A 153 -3.52 -4.07 13.73
N PRO A 154 -4.30 -3.44 14.62
CA PRO A 154 -3.95 -3.36 16.05
C PRO A 154 -3.72 -4.72 16.73
N LYS A 155 -4.42 -5.76 16.29
CA LYS A 155 -4.28 -7.12 16.83
C LYS A 155 -2.86 -7.68 16.79
N VAL A 156 -2.01 -7.21 15.87
CA VAL A 156 -0.59 -7.61 15.84
C VAL A 156 0.16 -7.24 17.11
N LEU A 157 -0.27 -6.19 17.83
CA LEU A 157 0.26 -5.79 19.12
C LEU A 157 -0.60 -6.34 20.26
N PHE A 158 -1.90 -6.08 20.23
CA PHE A 158 -2.79 -6.30 21.38
C PHE A 158 -3.07 -7.78 21.69
N ASP A 159 -3.06 -8.66 20.69
CA ASP A 159 -3.22 -10.11 20.88
C ASP A 159 -1.90 -10.83 21.19
N HIS A 160 -0.77 -10.15 21.15
CA HIS A 160 0.54 -10.76 21.38
C HIS A 160 0.75 -11.11 22.87
N ASP A 161 1.45 -12.21 23.14
CA ASP A 161 1.66 -12.68 24.52
C ASP A 161 2.46 -11.67 25.36
N GLU A 162 3.49 -11.07 24.75
CA GLU A 162 4.34 -10.03 25.37
C GLU A 162 3.64 -8.67 25.52
N PHE A 163 2.39 -8.51 25.05
CA PHE A 163 1.64 -7.25 25.20
C PHE A 163 1.50 -6.84 26.66
N LEU A 164 1.31 -7.81 27.56
CA LEU A 164 1.12 -7.56 29.00
C LEU A 164 2.37 -7.01 29.69
N ASP A 165 3.52 -7.04 29.02
CA ASP A 165 4.80 -6.55 29.54
C ASP A 165 5.23 -5.23 28.86
N LEU A 166 4.37 -4.67 27.98
CA LEU A 166 4.65 -3.43 27.27
C LEU A 166 4.72 -2.24 28.24
N GLU A 167 5.75 -1.40 28.12
CA GLU A 167 5.90 -0.21 28.96
C GLU A 167 4.72 0.77 28.78
N LYS A 168 4.31 1.40 29.88
CA LYS A 168 3.20 2.36 29.91
C LYS A 168 3.31 3.44 28.84
N ASP A 169 4.49 4.05 28.69
CA ASP A 169 4.69 5.15 27.75
C ASP A 169 4.57 4.71 26.29
N LEU A 170 4.93 3.47 25.97
CA LEU A 170 4.73 2.90 24.64
C LEU A 170 3.26 2.62 24.35
N LEU A 171 2.55 2.03 25.33
CA LEU A 171 1.11 1.80 25.20
C LEU A 171 0.38 3.13 25.01
N LYS A 172 0.75 4.16 25.78
CA LYS A 172 0.27 5.54 25.63
C LYS A 172 0.47 6.07 24.21
N LEU A 173 1.65 5.91 23.63
CA LEU A 173 1.94 6.36 22.26
C LEU A 173 1.02 5.71 21.21
N VAL A 174 0.64 4.45 21.42
CA VAL A 174 -0.28 3.72 20.52
C VAL A 174 -1.73 4.18 20.75
N ILE A 175 -2.21 4.17 21.99
CA ILE A 175 -3.61 4.48 22.27
C ILE A 175 -3.93 5.97 22.14
N GLN A 176 -2.97 6.89 22.12
CA GLN A 176 -3.28 8.29 21.83
C GLN A 176 -3.55 8.57 20.34
N HIS A 177 -3.18 7.65 19.43
CA HIS A 177 -3.20 7.89 17.98
C HIS A 177 -4.61 7.80 17.35
N ASP A 178 -5.05 8.83 16.62
CA ASP A 178 -6.39 8.91 16.02
C ASP A 178 -6.67 7.84 14.95
N ASP A 179 -5.61 7.38 14.26
CA ASP A 179 -5.70 6.40 13.18
C ASP A 179 -5.70 4.93 13.64
N LEU A 180 -5.64 4.67 14.94
CA LEU A 180 -5.67 3.29 15.46
C LEU A 180 -7.01 2.61 15.13
N ASP A 181 -6.98 1.55 14.31
CA ASP A 181 -8.15 0.79 13.85
C ASP A 181 -8.66 -0.22 14.90
N MET A 182 -9.03 0.29 16.08
CA MET A 182 -9.59 -0.51 17.17
C MET A 182 -10.75 0.22 17.84
N LYS A 183 -11.81 -0.53 18.20
CA LYS A 183 -12.95 0.05 18.91
C LYS A 183 -12.55 0.39 20.33
N GLU A 184 -13.07 1.49 20.88
CA GLU A 184 -12.76 1.92 22.25
C GLU A 184 -13.11 0.85 23.30
N ASN A 185 -14.15 0.04 23.06
CA ASN A 185 -14.48 -1.08 23.94
C ASN A 185 -13.41 -2.20 23.95
N GLU A 186 -12.75 -2.45 22.82
CA GLU A 186 -11.64 -3.40 22.71
C GLU A 186 -10.39 -2.81 23.36
N ILE A 187 -10.06 -1.55 23.09
CA ILE A 187 -8.93 -0.84 23.73
C ILE A 187 -9.07 -0.92 25.25
N TRP A 188 -10.25 -0.63 25.79
CA TRP A 188 -10.54 -0.76 27.22
C TRP A 188 -10.31 -2.18 27.75
N LYS A 189 -10.79 -3.21 27.05
CA LYS A 189 -10.59 -4.62 27.45
C LYS A 189 -9.11 -4.97 27.53
N TYR A 190 -8.33 -4.57 26.53
CA TYR A 190 -6.89 -4.80 26.56
C TYR A 190 -6.19 -3.99 27.66
N LEU A 191 -6.61 -2.74 27.90
CA LEU A 191 -6.04 -1.92 28.95
C LEU A 191 -6.27 -2.53 30.35
N ILE A 192 -7.47 -3.03 30.62
CA ILE A 192 -7.79 -3.78 31.86
C ILE A 192 -7.03 -5.12 31.93
N LYS A 193 -6.79 -5.77 30.79
CA LYS A 193 -5.96 -6.98 30.74
C LYS A 193 -4.50 -6.66 31.08
N TRP A 194 -3.95 -5.59 30.50
CA TRP A 194 -2.57 -5.11 30.69
C TRP A 194 -2.31 -4.64 32.12
N SER A 195 -3.28 -4.02 32.76
CA SER A 195 -3.15 -3.52 34.14
C SER A 195 -2.96 -4.61 35.19
N LYS A 196 -3.19 -5.89 34.84
CA LYS A 196 -2.94 -7.02 35.76
C LYS A 196 -1.46 -7.19 36.10
N ASN A 197 -0.56 -6.75 35.21
CA ASN A 197 0.89 -6.84 35.39
C ASN A 197 1.52 -5.49 35.80
N HIS A 198 0.72 -4.43 35.95
CA HIS A 198 1.20 -3.06 36.11
C HIS A 198 0.53 -2.33 37.29
N SER A 199 1.07 -1.17 37.67
CA SER A 199 0.50 -0.37 38.77
C SER A 199 -0.83 0.26 38.39
N GLU A 200 -1.71 0.40 39.39
CA GLU A 200 -2.99 1.10 39.25
C GLU A 200 -2.79 2.57 38.84
N GLU A 201 -1.72 3.22 39.31
CA GLU A 201 -1.35 4.58 38.90
C GLU A 201 -1.09 4.68 37.38
N SER A 202 -0.40 3.69 36.80
CA SER A 202 -0.14 3.64 35.35
C SER A 202 -1.43 3.47 34.56
N LEU A 203 -2.35 2.66 35.07
CA LEU A 203 -3.67 2.47 34.47
C LEU A 203 -4.47 3.78 34.49
N LEU A 204 -4.50 4.50 35.62
CA LEU A 204 -5.23 5.77 35.75
C LEU A 204 -4.74 6.83 34.77
N GLU A 205 -3.43 6.89 34.50
CA GLU A 205 -2.90 7.78 33.45
C GLU A 205 -3.37 7.38 32.05
N LEU A 206 -3.36 6.09 31.73
CA LEU A 206 -3.74 5.58 30.41
C LEU A 206 -5.24 5.69 30.14
N ILE A 207 -6.07 5.61 31.19
CA ILE A 207 -7.52 5.79 31.11
C ILE A 207 -7.90 7.15 30.52
N ASN A 208 -7.09 8.19 30.74
CA ASN A 208 -7.34 9.52 30.18
C ASN A 208 -7.26 9.58 28.65
N TYR A 209 -6.75 8.52 27.98
CA TYR A 209 -6.69 8.41 26.52
C TYR A 209 -7.82 7.56 25.93
N ILE A 210 -8.72 7.03 26.77
CA ILE A 210 -9.90 6.30 26.35
C ILE A 210 -11.01 7.28 26.00
N ARG A 211 -11.58 7.14 24.80
CA ARG A 211 -12.59 8.05 24.26
C ARG A 211 -13.98 7.56 24.64
N PHE A 212 -14.35 7.73 25.91
CA PHE A 212 -15.56 7.15 26.50
C PHE A 212 -16.85 7.50 25.75
N TYR A 213 -16.90 8.67 25.12
CA TYR A 213 -18.06 9.13 24.35
C TYR A 213 -18.29 8.34 23.04
N GLN A 214 -17.30 7.56 22.59
CA GLN A 214 -17.42 6.66 21.44
C GLN A 214 -17.90 5.25 21.80
N PHE A 215 -18.17 4.97 23.07
CA PHE A 215 -18.77 3.70 23.47
C PHE A 215 -20.24 3.62 23.09
N ILE A 216 -20.69 2.41 22.73
CA ILE A 216 -22.11 2.08 22.72
C ILE A 216 -22.58 1.98 24.18
N PRO A 217 -23.70 2.61 24.59
CA PRO A 217 -24.14 2.65 25.99
C PRO A 217 -24.22 1.28 26.66
N ASN A 218 -24.76 0.27 25.96
CA ASN A 218 -24.86 -1.09 26.50
C ASN A 218 -23.48 -1.73 26.72
N GLU A 219 -22.52 -1.47 25.83
CA GLU A 219 -21.16 -1.98 25.98
C GLU A 219 -20.46 -1.31 27.16
N PHE A 220 -20.58 0.01 27.30
CA PHE A 220 -20.09 0.76 28.45
C PHE A 220 -20.63 0.19 29.77
N MET A 221 -21.95 -0.03 29.84
CA MET A 221 -22.59 -0.58 31.05
C MET A 221 -22.12 -2.00 31.35
N SER A 222 -21.84 -2.81 30.33
CA SER A 222 -21.39 -4.19 30.52
C SER A 222 -19.91 -4.33 30.86
N GLU A 223 -19.05 -3.44 30.36
CA GLU A 223 -17.58 -3.59 30.46
C GLU A 223 -16.95 -2.53 31.36
N VAL A 224 -17.27 -1.25 31.17
CA VAL A 224 -16.64 -0.13 31.89
C VAL A 224 -17.27 0.06 33.27
N TRP A 225 -18.59 -0.07 33.38
CA TRP A 225 -19.32 0.17 34.65
C TRP A 225 -18.85 -0.72 35.81
N LYS A 226 -18.40 -1.95 35.51
CA LYS A 226 -17.81 -2.87 36.49
C LYS A 226 -16.57 -2.30 37.18
N HIS A 227 -15.89 -1.38 36.51
CA HIS A 227 -14.68 -0.71 36.96
C HIS A 227 -14.90 0.79 37.18
N LYS A 228 -16.14 1.24 37.39
CA LYS A 228 -16.51 2.65 37.55
C LYS A 228 -15.69 3.41 38.61
N ASN A 229 -15.16 2.71 39.61
CA ASN A 229 -14.33 3.32 40.66
C ASN A 229 -13.00 3.88 40.13
N LEU A 230 -12.56 3.48 38.93
CA LEU A 230 -11.39 4.03 38.25
C LEU A 230 -11.66 5.39 37.60
N LEU A 231 -12.93 5.80 37.50
CA LEU A 231 -13.38 7.03 36.88
C LEU A 231 -13.86 8.00 37.95
N SER A 232 -13.66 9.30 37.73
CA SER A 232 -14.22 10.32 38.62
C SER A 232 -15.74 10.33 38.53
N GLU A 233 -16.43 10.66 39.63
CA GLU A 233 -17.89 10.77 39.62
C GLU A 233 -18.40 11.78 38.60
N ASP A 234 -17.65 12.87 38.39
CA ASP A 234 -18.04 13.92 37.46
C ASP A 234 -17.94 13.44 36.01
N LEU A 235 -16.88 12.70 35.67
CA LEU A 235 -16.73 12.09 34.35
C LEU A 235 -17.84 11.06 34.09
N LEU A 236 -18.16 10.20 35.07
CA LEU A 236 -19.26 9.25 34.96
C LEU A 236 -20.60 9.94 34.73
N LYS A 237 -20.90 10.99 35.50
CA LYS A 237 -22.13 11.78 35.34
C LYS A 237 -22.19 12.41 33.95
N ASP A 238 -21.08 12.93 33.45
CA ASP A 238 -21.01 13.54 32.12
C ASP A 238 -21.25 12.52 30.99
N ILE A 239 -20.59 11.36 31.06
CA ILE A 239 -20.78 10.26 30.10
C ILE A 239 -22.23 9.77 30.08
N ILE A 240 -22.84 9.54 31.24
CA ILE A 240 -24.24 9.11 31.32
C ILE A 240 -25.17 10.16 30.72
N ASN A 241 -24.97 11.44 31.07
CA ASN A 241 -25.77 12.53 30.52
C ASN A 241 -25.63 12.61 29.00
N TYR A 242 -24.43 12.38 28.46
CA TYR A 242 -24.20 12.31 27.02
C TYR A 242 -24.93 11.13 26.37
N PHE A 243 -24.92 9.95 26.97
CA PHE A 243 -25.66 8.79 26.44
C PHE A 243 -27.19 8.97 26.47
N LEU A 244 -27.70 9.75 27.43
CA LEU A 244 -29.13 10.08 27.51
C LEU A 244 -29.53 11.17 26.52
N ASP A 245 -28.60 12.09 26.20
CA ASP A 245 -28.83 13.23 25.33
C ASP A 245 -27.55 13.54 24.54
N THR A 246 -27.42 12.88 23.38
CA THR A 246 -26.26 13.00 22.49
C THR A 246 -26.12 14.40 21.84
N THR A 247 -27.07 15.31 22.09
CA THR A 247 -26.99 16.70 21.63
C THR A 247 -26.10 17.56 22.53
N ARG A 248 -25.81 17.11 23.75
CA ARG A 248 -24.95 17.80 24.71
C ARG A 248 -23.48 17.67 24.33
N GLU A 249 -22.72 18.74 24.56
CA GLU A 249 -21.27 18.73 24.41
C GLU A 249 -20.62 18.04 25.61
N PRO A 250 -19.68 17.10 25.38
CA PRO A 250 -18.92 16.46 26.45
C PRO A 250 -17.97 17.48 27.10
N LYS A 251 -17.89 17.48 28.44
CA LYS A 251 -17.05 18.42 29.20
C LYS A 251 -15.60 17.98 29.30
N TYR A 252 -15.34 16.69 29.15
CA TYR A 252 -14.04 16.07 29.49
C TYR A 252 -13.28 15.49 28.29
N ASP A 253 -13.81 15.56 27.06
CA ASP A 253 -13.14 15.00 25.88
C ASP A 253 -13.13 16.01 24.72
N ILE A 254 -11.94 16.51 24.42
CA ILE A 254 -11.63 17.45 23.32
C ILE A 254 -10.88 16.68 22.20
N SER A 255 -10.70 15.37 22.35
CA SER A 255 -9.92 14.56 21.41
C SER A 255 -10.69 14.33 20.11
N PHE A 256 -9.97 14.26 18.99
CA PHE A 256 -10.54 13.84 17.70
C PHE A 256 -11.13 12.41 17.81
N ILE A 257 -12.04 12.05 16.91
CA ILE A 257 -12.60 10.70 16.84
C ILE A 257 -11.50 9.68 16.51
N ARG A 258 -11.54 8.47 17.08
CA ARG A 258 -10.63 7.41 16.64
C ARG A 258 -11.28 6.70 15.46
N LEU A 259 -10.82 7.06 14.27
CA LEU A 259 -11.58 6.86 13.05
C LEU A 259 -11.21 5.56 12.30
N GLY A 260 -10.28 4.77 12.81
CA GLY A 260 -9.74 3.60 12.10
C GLY A 260 -10.79 2.53 11.73
N ASN A 261 -11.87 2.39 12.50
CA ASN A 261 -12.88 1.33 12.30
C ASN A 261 -13.98 1.61 11.26
N PHE A 262 -13.89 2.69 10.49
CA PHE A 262 -14.93 3.07 9.54
C PHE A 262 -14.62 2.61 8.12
N THR A 263 -15.23 1.50 7.71
CA THR A 263 -15.11 0.95 6.35
C THR A 263 -16.35 1.26 5.51
N ILE A 264 -16.15 1.92 4.36
CA ILE A 264 -17.19 2.11 3.34
C ILE A 264 -16.88 1.22 2.15
N LYS A 265 -17.85 0.41 1.74
CA LYS A 265 -17.78 -0.38 0.50
C LYS A 265 -18.19 0.49 -0.70
N SER A 266 -17.39 1.50 -1.04
CA SER A 266 -17.63 2.41 -2.15
C SER A 266 -16.33 2.80 -2.84
N ASP A 267 -16.35 2.88 -4.17
CA ASP A 267 -15.22 3.39 -4.97
C ASP A 267 -15.26 4.92 -5.13
N LEU A 268 -16.37 5.57 -4.77
CA LEU A 268 -16.57 7.03 -4.90
C LEU A 268 -16.49 7.78 -3.57
N ILE A 269 -16.84 7.11 -2.48
CA ILE A 269 -16.97 7.74 -1.16
C ILE A 269 -15.86 7.22 -0.27
N GLU A 270 -14.86 8.07 -0.07
CA GLU A 270 -13.82 7.87 0.93
C GLU A 270 -14.27 8.40 2.30
N ARG A 271 -13.49 8.10 3.34
CA ARG A 271 -13.80 8.43 4.74
C ARG A 271 -14.11 9.92 4.94
N GLU A 272 -13.33 10.80 4.34
CA GLU A 272 -13.48 12.26 4.49
C GLU A 272 -14.79 12.78 3.88
N ILE A 273 -15.17 12.24 2.71
CA ILE A 273 -16.43 12.58 2.03
C ILE A 273 -17.62 12.09 2.86
N ALA A 274 -17.53 10.91 3.45
CA ALA A 274 -18.58 10.39 4.31
C ALA A 274 -18.81 11.25 5.55
N LEU A 275 -17.75 11.78 6.17
CA LEU A 275 -17.89 12.71 7.31
C LEU A 275 -18.73 13.93 6.90
N ILE A 276 -18.44 14.52 5.75
CA ILE A 276 -19.20 15.65 5.23
C ILE A 276 -20.67 15.28 5.03
N LEU A 277 -20.95 14.13 4.42
CA LEU A 277 -22.32 13.68 4.20
C LEU A 277 -23.06 13.46 5.52
N THR A 278 -22.40 12.95 6.56
CA THR A 278 -23.02 12.83 7.90
C THR A 278 -23.28 14.18 8.55
N LYS A 279 -22.39 15.17 8.40
CA LYS A 279 -22.61 16.54 8.87
C LYS A 279 -23.83 17.18 8.19
N LEU A 280 -24.02 16.91 6.90
CA LEU A 280 -25.19 17.37 6.15
C LEU A 280 -26.48 16.68 6.62
N ILE A 281 -26.45 15.36 6.87
CA ILE A 281 -27.63 14.66 7.42
C ILE A 281 -28.01 15.23 8.79
N ASP A 282 -27.03 15.45 9.67
CA ASP A 282 -27.26 15.93 11.04
C ASP A 282 -27.58 17.44 11.11
N LYS A 283 -27.36 18.19 10.02
CA LYS A 283 -27.48 19.66 9.96
C LYS A 283 -26.63 20.40 11.02
N THR A 284 -25.51 19.82 11.45
CA THR A 284 -24.63 20.39 12.50
C THR A 284 -23.48 21.20 11.91
N LYS A 285 -23.12 22.32 12.55
CA LYS A 285 -22.04 23.22 12.07
C LYS A 285 -20.64 22.89 12.61
N ASP A 286 -20.51 22.34 13.83
CA ASP A 286 -19.20 22.17 14.48
C ASP A 286 -19.19 20.96 15.42
N ASP A 287 -19.02 19.75 14.91
CA ASP A 287 -18.57 18.69 15.82
C ASP A 287 -17.87 17.51 15.11
N GLU A 288 -16.55 17.64 14.97
CA GLU A 288 -15.67 16.54 14.57
C GLU A 288 -15.37 15.58 15.72
N SER A 289 -16.03 15.74 16.88
CA SER A 289 -15.84 14.92 18.08
C SER A 289 -16.78 13.70 18.17
N LYS A 290 -17.82 13.61 17.33
CA LYS A 290 -19.02 12.75 17.56
C LYS A 290 -19.07 11.38 16.87
N GLY A 291 -17.98 10.91 16.27
CA GLY A 291 -17.94 9.64 15.56
C GLY A 291 -18.75 9.61 14.27
N PHE A 292 -18.64 8.51 13.52
CA PHE A 292 -19.65 8.17 12.51
C PHE A 292 -20.87 7.56 13.21
N LYS A 293 -21.97 8.32 13.29
CA LYS A 293 -23.26 7.80 13.78
C LYS A 293 -23.91 6.81 12.83
N TYR A 294 -23.44 6.77 11.58
CA TYR A 294 -24.08 6.07 10.48
C TYR A 294 -23.20 4.93 9.96
N LYS A 295 -23.82 3.79 9.69
CA LYS A 295 -23.22 2.70 8.93
C LYS A 295 -23.61 2.81 7.47
N PHE A 296 -22.63 3.03 6.58
CA PHE A 296 -22.88 3.08 5.14
C PHE A 296 -22.90 1.66 4.56
N THR A 297 -23.99 1.33 3.87
CA THR A 297 -24.16 0.05 3.18
C THR A 297 -24.44 0.32 1.71
N LEU A 298 -23.66 -0.30 0.81
CA LEU A 298 -23.90 -0.19 -0.63
C LEU A 298 -25.15 -1.01 -0.99
N LEU A 299 -26.18 -0.34 -1.50
CA LEU A 299 -27.45 -0.97 -1.91
C LEU A 299 -27.50 -1.25 -3.41
N TYR A 300 -27.11 -0.24 -4.20
CA TYR A 300 -27.17 -0.25 -5.66
C TYR A 300 -25.90 0.36 -6.23
N ASN A 301 -25.40 -0.26 -7.30
CA ASN A 301 -24.30 0.26 -8.09
C ASN A 301 -24.66 0.09 -9.57
N SER A 302 -24.81 1.19 -10.31
CA SER A 302 -25.23 1.18 -11.71
C SER A 302 -24.28 0.42 -12.65
N TYR A 303 -23.05 0.14 -12.21
CA TYR A 303 -22.13 -0.74 -12.93
C TYR A 303 -22.55 -2.21 -12.84
N PHE A 304 -22.83 -2.72 -11.65
CA PHE A 304 -23.18 -4.12 -11.42
C PHE A 304 -24.67 -4.40 -11.67
N ASP A 305 -25.53 -3.45 -11.30
CA ASP A 305 -26.98 -3.61 -11.32
C ASP A 305 -27.59 -3.03 -12.61
N GLY A 306 -26.84 -2.26 -13.40
CA GLY A 306 -27.31 -1.58 -14.61
C GLY A 306 -28.03 -0.26 -14.32
N TRP A 307 -28.42 0.48 -15.37
CA TRP A 307 -28.96 1.86 -15.27
C TRP A 307 -30.50 1.94 -15.30
N THR A 308 -31.18 0.81 -15.13
CA THR A 308 -32.64 0.75 -15.27
C THR A 308 -33.35 1.10 -13.96
N PRO A 309 -34.51 1.78 -14.02
CA PRO A 309 -35.39 1.99 -12.87
C PRO A 309 -35.69 0.68 -12.15
N GLN A 310 -35.95 -0.39 -12.90
CA GLN A 310 -36.26 -1.70 -12.34
C GLN A 310 -35.11 -2.22 -11.46
N SER A 311 -33.86 -2.11 -11.93
CA SER A 311 -32.67 -2.47 -11.15
C SER A 311 -32.56 -1.63 -9.88
N PHE A 312 -32.72 -0.32 -9.99
CA PHE A 312 -32.65 0.60 -8.86
C PHE A 312 -33.72 0.28 -7.80
N HIS A 313 -34.99 0.21 -8.20
CA HIS A 313 -36.11 -0.05 -7.31
C HIS A 313 -36.04 -1.43 -6.65
N SER A 314 -35.57 -2.46 -7.38
CA SER A 314 -35.38 -3.81 -6.80
C SER A 314 -34.39 -3.84 -5.62
N LYS A 315 -33.50 -2.85 -5.53
CA LYS A 315 -32.45 -2.76 -4.51
C LYS A 315 -32.73 -1.70 -3.44
N CYS A 316 -33.32 -0.58 -3.84
CA CYS A 316 -33.41 0.62 -3.00
C CYS A 316 -34.80 0.85 -2.39
N ASP A 317 -35.84 0.19 -2.90
CA ASP A 317 -37.17 0.29 -2.30
C ASP A 317 -37.20 -0.34 -0.91
N ASN A 318 -37.95 0.30 -0.01
CA ASN A 318 -38.12 -0.12 1.38
C ASN A 318 -36.82 -0.21 2.19
N GLN A 319 -35.71 0.36 1.71
CA GLN A 319 -34.43 0.39 2.45
C GLN A 319 -34.34 1.56 3.44
N GLY A 320 -35.33 2.47 3.44
CA GLY A 320 -35.31 3.67 4.26
C GLY A 320 -34.35 4.74 3.72
N PRO A 321 -33.75 5.57 4.59
CA PRO A 321 -32.90 6.67 4.17
C PRO A 321 -31.72 6.24 3.29
N THR A 322 -31.45 6.99 2.23
CA THR A 322 -30.41 6.65 1.25
C THR A 322 -29.68 7.89 0.73
N ILE A 323 -28.40 7.73 0.43
CA ILE A 323 -27.60 8.72 -0.30
C ILE A 323 -27.32 8.20 -1.70
N VAL A 324 -27.61 9.03 -2.69
CA VAL A 324 -27.29 8.80 -4.10
C VAL A 324 -26.05 9.62 -4.45
N VAL A 325 -25.03 8.98 -5.01
CA VAL A 325 -23.77 9.64 -5.41
C VAL A 325 -23.47 9.29 -6.85
N THR A 326 -23.13 10.29 -7.65
CA THR A 326 -22.75 10.16 -9.05
C THR A 326 -21.46 10.91 -9.33
N LYS A 327 -20.62 10.37 -10.21
CA LYS A 327 -19.40 11.02 -10.69
C LYS A 327 -19.66 11.68 -12.03
N ILE A 328 -19.35 12.98 -12.14
CA ILE A 328 -19.48 13.70 -13.41
C ILE A 328 -18.29 13.36 -14.32
N LYS A 329 -18.59 12.90 -15.54
CA LYS A 329 -17.60 12.40 -16.50
C LYS A 329 -16.52 13.45 -16.77
N ASN A 330 -15.25 13.03 -16.81
CA ASN A 330 -14.08 13.88 -17.06
C ASN A 330 -13.87 15.02 -16.05
N THR A 331 -14.37 14.88 -14.82
CA THR A 331 -14.16 15.88 -13.75
C THR A 331 -13.85 15.20 -12.42
N THR A 332 -13.44 16.00 -11.43
CA THR A 332 -13.28 15.57 -10.04
C THR A 332 -14.53 15.78 -9.19
N LEU A 333 -15.67 16.08 -9.84
CA LEU A 333 -16.90 16.46 -9.16
C LEU A 333 -17.79 15.23 -8.94
N LEU A 334 -18.20 15.05 -7.69
CA LEU A 334 -19.29 14.18 -7.30
C LEU A 334 -20.54 15.04 -7.09
N MET A 335 -21.67 14.62 -7.68
CA MET A 335 -22.98 15.21 -7.43
C MET A 335 -23.92 14.14 -6.89
N GLY A 336 -24.80 14.52 -5.98
CA GLY A 336 -25.68 13.58 -5.33
C GLY A 336 -26.82 14.21 -4.57
N GLY A 337 -27.60 13.35 -3.92
CA GLY A 337 -28.71 13.76 -3.07
C GLY A 337 -28.98 12.75 -1.96
N TYR A 338 -29.53 13.24 -0.85
CA TYR A 338 -29.96 12.44 0.27
C TYR A 338 -31.48 12.41 0.35
N ASN A 339 -32.04 11.21 0.30
CA ASN A 339 -33.46 10.96 0.57
C ASN A 339 -33.60 10.41 2.01
N PRO A 340 -34.22 11.15 2.94
CA PRO A 340 -34.46 10.68 4.31
C PRO A 340 -35.62 9.68 4.42
N LEU A 341 -36.35 9.44 3.33
CA LEU A 341 -37.47 8.51 3.21
C LEU A 341 -37.02 7.30 2.37
N ASP A 342 -37.97 6.46 1.99
CA ASP A 342 -37.77 5.35 1.06
C ASP A 342 -38.18 5.72 -0.38
N TRP A 343 -37.82 4.89 -1.37
CA TRP A 343 -38.10 5.12 -2.80
C TRP A 343 -39.38 4.49 -3.34
N ASN A 344 -40.13 3.73 -2.53
CA ASN A 344 -41.31 3.03 -3.02
C ASN A 344 -42.39 4.03 -3.48
N GLY A 345 -43.10 3.69 -4.54
CA GLY A 345 -44.20 4.52 -5.02
C GLY A 345 -44.45 4.37 -6.49
N ASN A 346 -45.64 4.82 -6.91
CA ASN A 346 -46.01 4.85 -8.31
C ASN A 346 -46.54 6.24 -8.66
N SER A 347 -45.70 7.03 -9.32
CA SER A 347 -45.96 8.40 -9.75
C SER A 347 -46.43 9.34 -8.62
N GLN A 348 -45.78 9.30 -7.45
CA GLN A 348 -46.15 10.10 -6.28
C GLN A 348 -45.00 10.94 -5.72
N TYR A 349 -45.34 12.09 -5.12
CA TYR A 349 -44.39 12.89 -4.34
C TYR A 349 -44.42 12.51 -2.87
N LYS A 350 -43.25 12.53 -2.22
CA LYS A 350 -43.11 12.36 -0.78
C LYS A 350 -42.58 13.64 -0.14
N LYS A 351 -43.21 14.01 0.97
CA LYS A 351 -42.96 15.24 1.72
C LYS A 351 -41.79 15.08 2.69
N THR A 352 -40.82 15.99 2.65
CA THR A 352 -39.76 16.08 3.68
C THR A 352 -39.11 17.47 3.71
N THR A 353 -38.51 17.84 4.85
CA THR A 353 -37.64 19.02 5.02
C THR A 353 -36.15 18.67 5.06
N ASP A 354 -35.82 17.39 5.04
CA ASP A 354 -34.48 16.89 5.36
C ASP A 354 -33.72 16.37 4.14
N SER A 355 -34.38 16.28 2.99
CA SER A 355 -33.69 15.98 1.73
C SER A 355 -32.77 17.12 1.32
N PHE A 356 -31.60 16.77 0.80
CA PHE A 356 -30.65 17.74 0.26
C PHE A 356 -29.98 17.23 -1.00
N LEU A 357 -29.51 18.16 -1.82
CA LEU A 357 -28.62 17.93 -2.95
C LEU A 357 -27.23 18.47 -2.62
N PHE A 358 -26.19 17.84 -3.14
CA PHE A 358 -24.81 18.26 -2.90
C PHE A 358 -23.92 18.11 -4.13
N ILE A 359 -22.80 18.85 -4.10
CA ILE A 359 -21.67 18.74 -5.02
C ILE A 359 -20.35 18.83 -4.23
N ILE A 360 -19.43 17.90 -4.48
CA ILE A 360 -18.14 17.80 -3.79
C ILE A 360 -17.03 17.58 -4.82
N ASP A 361 -15.92 18.30 -4.69
CA ASP A 361 -14.67 18.01 -5.41
C ASP A 361 -13.82 17.04 -4.58
N TYR A 362 -13.70 15.78 -5.01
CA TYR A 362 -12.97 14.78 -4.22
C TYR A 362 -11.44 14.99 -4.21
N LYS A 363 -10.88 15.84 -5.06
CA LYS A 363 -9.47 16.27 -4.96
C LYS A 363 -9.27 17.48 -4.05
N LYS A 364 -10.34 18.23 -3.76
CA LYS A 364 -10.33 19.40 -2.90
C LYS A 364 -11.62 19.45 -2.09
N ILE A 365 -11.67 18.58 -1.09
CA ILE A 365 -12.89 18.26 -0.32
C ILE A 365 -13.49 19.48 0.41
N SER A 366 -12.69 20.51 0.70
CA SER A 366 -13.18 21.80 1.22
C SER A 366 -14.13 22.55 0.26
N ASN A 367 -14.13 22.20 -1.03
CA ASN A 367 -15.09 22.68 -2.02
C ASN A 367 -16.35 21.79 -2.02
N CYS A 368 -17.08 21.77 -0.91
CA CYS A 368 -18.37 21.12 -0.79
C CYS A 368 -19.49 22.17 -0.75
N PHE A 369 -20.52 21.99 -1.57
CA PHE A 369 -21.75 22.79 -1.52
C PHE A 369 -22.95 21.87 -1.41
N ALA A 370 -23.90 22.24 -0.55
CA ALA A 370 -25.16 21.51 -0.39
C ALA A 370 -26.34 22.48 -0.22
N THR A 371 -27.51 22.04 -0.63
CA THR A 371 -28.78 22.76 -0.52
C THR A 371 -29.87 21.81 -0.06
N TYR A 372 -30.77 22.30 0.80
CA TYR A 372 -31.96 21.56 1.22
C TYR A 372 -33.15 21.97 0.39
N ILE A 373 -34.18 21.13 0.38
CA ILE A 373 -35.47 21.45 -0.25
C ILE A 373 -36.01 22.78 0.32
N LYS A 374 -36.53 23.66 -0.57
CA LYS A 374 -37.13 24.93 -0.14
C LYS A 374 -38.39 24.69 0.69
N LEU A 375 -38.59 25.52 1.71
CA LEU A 375 -39.65 25.31 2.70
C LEU A 375 -41.07 25.37 2.12
N ASP A 376 -41.28 26.14 1.05
CA ASP A 376 -42.54 26.24 0.30
C ASP A 376 -42.77 25.09 -0.70
N HIS A 377 -41.80 24.17 -0.80
CA HIS A 377 -41.74 23.09 -1.78
C HIS A 377 -41.55 21.69 -1.16
N ILE A 378 -41.70 21.58 0.16
CA ILE A 378 -41.45 20.35 0.92
C ILE A 378 -42.34 19.18 0.48
N ASP A 379 -43.53 19.46 -0.06
CA ASP A 379 -44.48 18.43 -0.52
C ASP A 379 -44.04 17.74 -1.82
N GLN A 380 -43.06 18.30 -2.54
CA GLN A 380 -42.52 17.79 -3.79
C GLN A 380 -41.05 17.36 -3.67
N ALA A 381 -40.55 17.11 -2.46
CA ALA A 381 -39.14 16.87 -2.20
C ALA A 381 -38.58 15.65 -2.95
N ILE A 382 -39.29 14.51 -2.90
CA ILE A 382 -38.85 13.25 -3.53
C ILE A 382 -39.95 12.77 -4.46
N TYR A 383 -39.62 12.48 -5.71
CA TYR A 383 -40.55 11.87 -6.66
C TYR A 383 -40.28 10.38 -6.78
N CYS A 384 -41.28 9.56 -6.45
CA CYS A 384 -41.20 8.10 -6.45
C CYS A 384 -42.10 7.55 -7.58
N ASP A 385 -41.47 6.98 -8.59
CA ASP A 385 -42.12 6.34 -9.73
C ASP A 385 -41.27 5.14 -10.17
N ASN A 386 -41.88 3.97 -10.29
CA ASN A 386 -41.20 2.72 -10.66
C ASN A 386 -40.52 2.78 -12.05
N ASP A 387 -40.94 3.71 -12.90
CA ASP A 387 -40.36 3.95 -14.22
C ASP A 387 -39.24 5.01 -14.20
N CYS A 388 -38.95 5.58 -13.03
CA CYS A 388 -37.89 6.56 -12.83
C CYS A 388 -36.73 5.99 -12.00
N ASN A 389 -35.55 6.50 -12.26
CA ASN A 389 -34.38 6.34 -11.39
C ASN A 389 -34.47 7.38 -10.24
N PRO A 390 -33.46 7.51 -9.35
CA PRO A 390 -33.49 8.50 -8.29
C PRO A 390 -33.88 9.90 -8.78
N THR A 391 -34.97 10.43 -8.21
CA THR A 391 -35.56 11.71 -8.60
C THR A 391 -35.85 12.58 -7.38
N PHE A 392 -35.23 13.75 -7.34
CA PHE A 392 -35.48 14.79 -6.34
C PHE A 392 -36.20 15.97 -6.99
N GLY A 393 -37.13 16.58 -6.26
CA GLY A 393 -37.96 17.67 -6.78
C GLY A 393 -38.84 17.22 -7.95
N GLU A 394 -39.25 18.19 -8.76
CA GLU A 394 -39.84 17.94 -10.08
C GLU A 394 -38.74 17.78 -11.13
N TYR A 395 -37.95 16.71 -10.99
CA TYR A 395 -36.77 16.43 -11.83
C TYR A 395 -35.66 17.48 -11.69
N ASP A 396 -35.53 18.08 -10.51
CA ASP A 396 -34.43 18.98 -10.16
C ASP A 396 -33.09 18.25 -10.22
N PHE A 397 -33.06 17.01 -9.74
CA PHE A 397 -31.98 16.05 -9.87
C PHE A 397 -32.58 14.73 -10.33
N PHE A 398 -32.26 14.33 -11.57
CA PHE A 398 -32.77 13.10 -12.18
C PHE A 398 -31.67 12.37 -12.92
N ILE A 399 -31.48 11.09 -12.60
CA ILE A 399 -30.54 10.22 -13.30
C ILE A 399 -31.29 9.48 -14.42
N SER A 400 -30.90 9.67 -15.68
CA SER A 400 -31.53 8.97 -16.79
C SER A 400 -30.91 7.59 -17.04
N GLN A 401 -31.65 6.72 -17.71
CA GLN A 401 -31.13 5.43 -18.23
C GLN A 401 -29.99 5.63 -19.25
N GLN A 402 -29.87 6.82 -19.82
CA GLN A 402 -28.85 7.18 -20.82
C GLN A 402 -27.55 7.68 -20.17
N LYS A 403 -27.29 7.29 -18.90
CA LYS A 403 -26.07 7.62 -18.16
C LYS A 403 -25.84 9.13 -18.04
N SER A 404 -26.90 9.88 -17.80
CA SER A 404 -26.82 11.33 -17.62
C SER A 404 -27.56 11.78 -16.38
N LEU A 405 -27.04 12.82 -15.73
CA LEU A 405 -27.71 13.54 -14.66
C LEU A 405 -28.29 14.82 -15.23
N LYS A 406 -29.61 14.93 -15.24
CA LYS A 406 -30.31 16.18 -15.50
C LYS A 406 -30.40 16.97 -14.20
N TYR A 407 -29.80 18.15 -14.19
CA TYR A 407 -29.83 19.07 -13.05
C TYR A 407 -30.44 20.40 -13.46
N LEU A 408 -31.67 20.65 -13.01
CA LEU A 408 -32.46 21.86 -13.29
C LEU A 408 -33.19 22.29 -12.01
N PRO A 409 -32.48 22.86 -11.03
CA PRO A 409 -33.04 23.15 -9.71
C PRO A 409 -34.15 24.20 -9.81
N LYS A 410 -35.33 23.85 -9.32
CA LYS A 410 -36.48 24.75 -9.09
C LYS A 410 -36.92 24.70 -7.63
N PHE A 411 -37.05 23.48 -7.10
CA PHE A 411 -37.50 23.15 -5.75
C PHE A 411 -36.34 23.16 -4.74
N TYR A 412 -35.10 22.95 -5.20
CA TYR A 412 -33.86 23.17 -4.44
C TYR A 412 -33.16 24.46 -4.89
N ASP A 413 -32.24 25.00 -4.07
CA ASP A 413 -31.39 26.11 -4.52
C ASP A 413 -30.31 25.64 -5.50
N LYS A 414 -29.77 26.58 -6.26
CA LYS A 414 -28.77 26.27 -7.29
C LYS A 414 -27.40 26.02 -6.65
N ILE A 415 -26.85 24.81 -6.81
CA ILE A 415 -25.50 24.41 -6.38
C ILE A 415 -24.52 24.21 -7.55
N ALA A 416 -25.03 24.10 -8.78
CA ALA A 416 -24.25 23.93 -10.00
C ALA A 416 -24.95 24.60 -11.20
N ASN A 417 -24.33 24.57 -12.38
CA ASN A 417 -24.96 25.12 -13.58
C ASN A 417 -26.11 24.23 -14.08
N ASN A 418 -27.19 24.85 -14.56
CA ASN A 418 -28.31 24.14 -15.16
C ASN A 418 -27.83 23.38 -16.40
N HIS A 419 -27.76 22.06 -16.31
CA HIS A 419 -27.14 21.26 -17.35
C HIS A 419 -27.60 19.80 -17.30
N THR A 420 -27.39 19.10 -18.42
CA THR A 420 -27.42 17.64 -18.44
C THR A 420 -25.99 17.15 -18.43
N TYR A 421 -25.53 16.71 -17.28
CA TYR A 421 -24.19 16.19 -17.10
C TYR A 421 -24.11 14.76 -17.60
N SER A 422 -23.10 14.47 -18.43
CA SER A 422 -22.74 13.09 -18.71
C SER A 422 -22.16 12.49 -17.45
N LEU A 423 -22.70 11.36 -17.02
CA LEU A 423 -22.17 10.63 -15.88
C LEU A 423 -21.05 9.74 -16.36
N ASP A 424 -20.04 9.61 -15.52
CA ASP A 424 -19.08 8.53 -15.67
C ASP A 424 -19.87 7.26 -15.38
N SER A 425 -20.30 6.53 -16.42
CA SER A 425 -20.49 5.10 -16.19
C SER A 425 -19.11 4.61 -15.87
N TYR A 426 -18.91 4.10 -14.65
CA TYR A 426 -17.71 3.37 -14.31
C TYR A 426 -17.52 2.34 -15.44
N GLU A 427 -16.69 2.70 -16.42
CA GLU A 427 -16.16 1.71 -17.31
C GLU A 427 -15.31 0.89 -16.37
N LYS A 428 -15.52 -0.41 -16.42
CA LYS A 428 -14.54 -1.35 -15.92
C LYS A 428 -13.22 -0.88 -16.50
N ILE A 429 -12.40 -0.18 -15.71
CA ILE A 429 -11.08 0.23 -16.17
C ILE A 429 -10.33 -1.08 -16.20
N THR A 430 -10.28 -1.67 -17.40
CA THR A 430 -9.53 -2.89 -17.63
C THR A 430 -8.09 -2.55 -17.27
N LYS A 431 -7.61 -3.15 -16.18
CA LYS A 431 -6.27 -2.85 -15.69
C LYS A 431 -5.28 -3.62 -16.56
N ILE A 432 -4.59 -2.91 -17.45
CA ILE A 432 -3.54 -3.49 -18.28
C ILE A 432 -2.27 -3.57 -17.44
N ILE A 433 -1.81 -4.79 -17.16
CA ILE A 433 -0.61 -5.05 -16.38
C ILE A 433 0.45 -5.66 -17.30
N VAL A 434 1.62 -5.03 -17.30
CA VAL A 434 2.74 -5.45 -18.13
C VAL A 434 3.78 -6.13 -17.26
N PHE A 435 4.23 -7.33 -17.63
CA PHE A 435 5.40 -7.96 -17.03
C PHE A 435 6.56 -7.84 -18.01
N THR A 436 7.50 -6.93 -17.76
CA THR A 436 8.71 -6.77 -18.58
C THR A 436 9.95 -7.37 -17.91
N GLY A 437 11.06 -7.44 -18.65
CA GLY A 437 12.37 -7.90 -18.19
C GLY A 437 13.11 -8.70 -19.26
N THR A 438 14.39 -8.96 -19.03
CA THR A 438 15.27 -9.62 -20.00
C THR A 438 14.85 -11.07 -20.36
N ILE A 439 15.55 -11.69 -21.31
CA ILE A 439 15.37 -13.10 -21.68
C ILE A 439 15.74 -13.98 -20.48
N GLY A 440 14.89 -14.95 -20.16
CA GLY A 440 15.11 -15.83 -18.98
C GLY A 440 14.73 -15.18 -17.64
N ALA A 441 14.11 -13.99 -17.65
CA ALA A 441 13.71 -13.29 -16.43
C ALA A 441 12.72 -14.07 -15.53
N GLY A 442 11.95 -15.02 -16.10
CA GLY A 442 10.91 -15.76 -15.37
C GLY A 442 9.52 -15.13 -15.44
N LYS A 443 9.30 -14.23 -16.42
CA LYS A 443 8.02 -13.55 -16.67
C LYS A 443 6.84 -14.52 -16.78
N THR A 444 6.96 -15.54 -17.62
CA THR A 444 5.90 -16.54 -17.86
C THR A 444 5.37 -17.17 -16.57
N THR A 445 6.28 -17.47 -15.63
CA THR A 445 5.92 -18.04 -14.34
C THR A 445 5.21 -17.00 -13.48
N CYS A 446 5.72 -15.76 -13.42
CA CYS A 446 5.10 -14.68 -12.64
C CYS A 446 3.69 -14.36 -13.15
N VAL A 447 3.55 -14.24 -14.47
CA VAL A 447 2.27 -13.98 -15.15
C VAL A 447 1.26 -15.08 -14.85
N LYS A 448 1.64 -16.36 -14.93
CA LYS A 448 0.75 -17.49 -14.61
C LYS A 448 0.22 -17.40 -13.18
N LEU A 449 1.11 -17.16 -12.23
CA LEU A 449 0.73 -17.07 -10.82
C LEU A 449 -0.16 -15.86 -10.55
N PHE A 450 0.14 -14.72 -11.15
CA PHE A 450 -0.70 -13.55 -10.99
C PHE A 450 -2.10 -13.73 -11.63
N GLU A 451 -2.17 -14.37 -12.79
CA GLU A 451 -3.44 -14.75 -13.42
C GLU A 451 -4.27 -15.69 -12.54
N ASP A 452 -3.66 -16.75 -12.00
CA ASP A 452 -4.34 -17.72 -11.15
C ASP A 452 -4.88 -17.05 -9.86
N TYR A 453 -4.10 -16.15 -9.27
CA TYR A 453 -4.50 -15.37 -8.10
C TYR A 453 -5.75 -14.54 -8.34
N LEU A 454 -5.77 -13.80 -9.46
CA LEU A 454 -6.87 -12.92 -9.82
C LEU A 454 -8.15 -13.73 -10.09
N LYS A 455 -8.01 -14.83 -10.83
CA LYS A 455 -9.13 -15.74 -11.12
C LYS A 455 -9.73 -16.36 -9.85
N GLN A 456 -8.91 -16.73 -8.88
CA GLN A 456 -9.38 -17.25 -7.58
C GLN A 456 -10.20 -16.24 -6.76
N ARG A 457 -10.04 -14.94 -7.02
CA ARG A 457 -10.83 -13.86 -6.39
C ARG A 457 -12.03 -13.42 -7.22
N GLY A 458 -12.34 -14.13 -8.30
CA GLY A 458 -13.49 -13.87 -9.14
C GLY A 458 -13.28 -12.81 -10.23
N PHE A 459 -12.05 -12.34 -10.45
CA PHE A 459 -11.76 -11.41 -11.54
C PHE A 459 -11.66 -12.13 -12.89
N SER A 460 -12.19 -11.53 -13.96
CA SER A 460 -11.97 -11.99 -15.33
C SER A 460 -10.64 -11.47 -15.86
N VAL A 461 -9.78 -12.37 -16.34
CA VAL A 461 -8.43 -12.05 -16.82
C VAL A 461 -8.22 -12.53 -18.25
N TYR A 462 -7.73 -11.65 -19.10
CA TYR A 462 -7.21 -12.00 -20.42
C TYR A 462 -5.68 -11.92 -20.39
N ARG A 463 -5.01 -12.94 -20.91
CA ARG A 463 -3.55 -12.99 -20.99
C ARG A 463 -3.11 -13.16 -22.44
N PHE A 464 -2.23 -12.28 -22.91
CA PHE A 464 -1.57 -12.46 -24.20
C PHE A 464 -0.58 -13.62 -24.17
N ILE A 465 -0.43 -14.29 -25.31
CA ILE A 465 0.64 -15.27 -25.51
C ILE A 465 1.97 -14.51 -25.49
N GLU A 466 3.09 -15.17 -25.16
CA GLU A 466 4.38 -14.46 -25.21
C GLU A 466 4.68 -13.99 -26.63
N ALA A 467 5.15 -12.74 -26.78
CA ALA A 467 5.43 -12.16 -28.10
C ALA A 467 6.35 -13.05 -28.95
N SER A 468 7.39 -13.62 -28.33
CA SER A 468 8.32 -14.53 -29.00
C SER A 468 7.71 -15.83 -29.55
N LEU A 469 6.51 -16.22 -29.09
CA LEU A 469 5.79 -17.38 -29.59
C LEU A 469 4.83 -17.02 -30.73
N GLU A 470 4.38 -15.77 -30.80
CA GLU A 470 3.52 -15.28 -31.90
C GLU A 470 4.32 -14.99 -33.18
N VAL A 471 5.61 -14.68 -33.05
CA VAL A 471 6.52 -14.41 -34.19
C VAL A 471 7.67 -15.42 -34.25
N SER A 472 7.37 -16.71 -34.04
CA SER A 472 8.41 -17.73 -33.88
C SER A 472 9.25 -17.97 -35.15
N GLU A 473 8.64 -17.86 -36.33
CA GLU A 473 9.32 -18.06 -37.62
C GLU A 473 10.28 -16.90 -37.90
N GLU A 474 9.82 -15.67 -37.70
CA GLU A 474 10.62 -14.45 -37.84
C GLU A 474 11.73 -14.39 -36.80
N LEU A 475 11.47 -14.85 -35.58
CA LEU A 475 12.49 -14.94 -34.52
C LEU A 475 13.59 -15.94 -34.89
N GLU A 476 13.23 -17.10 -35.46
CA GLU A 476 14.21 -18.07 -35.96
C GLU A 476 15.05 -17.48 -37.10
N LEU A 477 14.43 -16.77 -38.04
CA LEU A 477 15.13 -16.07 -39.12
C LEU A 477 16.06 -14.97 -38.58
N PHE A 478 15.59 -14.20 -37.59
CA PHE A 478 16.40 -13.18 -36.93
C PHE A 478 17.65 -13.79 -36.30
N TYR A 479 17.53 -14.91 -35.59
CA TYR A 479 18.71 -15.52 -34.99
C TYR A 479 19.72 -16.06 -36.01
N LYS A 480 19.25 -16.51 -37.18
CA LYS A 480 20.12 -16.94 -38.30
C LYS A 480 20.82 -15.77 -39.00
N THR A 481 20.15 -14.63 -39.14
CA THR A 481 20.61 -13.51 -39.98
C THR A 481 21.18 -12.34 -39.18
N GLN A 482 20.84 -12.23 -37.89
CA GLN A 482 21.13 -11.10 -37.01
C GLN A 482 20.64 -9.75 -37.57
N ASN A 483 19.59 -9.75 -38.40
CA ASN A 483 19.00 -8.52 -38.95
C ASN A 483 18.09 -7.84 -37.91
N PHE A 484 18.66 -6.91 -37.15
CA PHE A 484 17.95 -6.19 -36.09
C PHE A 484 16.81 -5.31 -36.61
N LEU A 485 16.99 -4.59 -37.72
CA LEU A 485 15.96 -3.72 -38.28
C LEU A 485 14.72 -4.52 -38.69
N PHE A 486 14.92 -5.64 -39.40
CA PHE A 486 13.84 -6.56 -39.77
C PHE A 486 13.05 -6.99 -38.52
N PHE A 487 13.76 -7.43 -37.48
CA PHE A 487 13.10 -7.93 -36.28
C PHE A 487 12.41 -6.83 -35.47
N GLN A 488 12.98 -5.61 -35.40
CA GLN A 488 12.29 -4.46 -34.81
C GLN A 488 10.97 -4.18 -35.54
N TYR A 489 10.98 -4.21 -36.88
CA TYR A 489 9.77 -4.00 -37.69
C TYR A 489 8.69 -5.06 -37.42
N VAL A 490 9.08 -6.33 -37.31
CA VAL A 490 8.18 -7.43 -36.93
C VAL A 490 7.54 -7.18 -35.56
N VAL A 491 8.35 -6.82 -34.56
CA VAL A 491 7.87 -6.54 -33.19
C VAL A 491 6.95 -5.32 -33.15
N ILE A 492 7.27 -4.25 -33.87
CA ILE A 492 6.42 -3.06 -33.98
C ILE A 492 5.03 -3.42 -34.51
N ASN A 493 4.97 -4.20 -35.59
CA ASN A 493 3.70 -4.62 -36.19
C ASN A 493 2.88 -5.51 -35.24
N LEU A 494 3.54 -6.44 -34.53
CA LEU A 494 2.88 -7.26 -33.51
C LEU A 494 2.20 -6.39 -32.44
N TYR A 495 2.90 -5.41 -31.88
CA TYR A 495 2.31 -4.56 -30.84
C TYR A 495 1.27 -3.58 -31.38
N LYS A 496 1.36 -3.18 -32.64
CA LYS A 496 0.29 -2.43 -33.32
C LYS A 496 -0.99 -3.25 -33.44
N GLU A 497 -0.88 -4.53 -33.76
CA GLU A 497 -2.01 -5.46 -33.80
C GLU A 497 -2.58 -5.71 -32.40
N ARG A 498 -1.71 -6.00 -31.41
CA ARG A 498 -2.11 -6.18 -30.01
C ARG A 498 -2.83 -4.94 -29.47
N ALA A 499 -2.34 -3.74 -29.76
CA ALA A 499 -3.01 -2.51 -29.34
C ALA A 499 -4.42 -2.35 -29.93
N SER A 500 -4.62 -2.78 -31.18
CA SER A 500 -5.95 -2.84 -31.79
C SER A 500 -6.84 -3.90 -31.11
N ARG A 501 -6.28 -5.06 -30.78
CA ARG A 501 -6.98 -6.16 -30.11
C ARG A 501 -7.37 -5.84 -28.67
N ILE A 502 -6.51 -5.16 -27.91
CA ILE A 502 -6.77 -4.72 -26.53
C ILE A 502 -8.05 -3.88 -26.46
N LYS A 503 -8.31 -3.02 -27.45
CA LYS A 503 -9.54 -2.22 -27.52
C LYS A 503 -10.81 -3.08 -27.56
N THR A 504 -10.72 -4.31 -28.06
CA THR A 504 -11.85 -5.26 -28.12
C THR A 504 -12.00 -6.11 -26.85
N LEU A 505 -11.04 -6.05 -25.93
CA LEU A 505 -10.95 -6.88 -24.72
C LEU A 505 -11.28 -6.11 -23.43
N MET A 506 -11.86 -4.91 -23.55
CA MET A 506 -12.16 -4.03 -22.41
C MET A 506 -13.29 -4.54 -21.49
N ASN A 507 -13.80 -5.76 -21.73
CA ASN A 507 -14.75 -6.45 -20.87
C ASN A 507 -14.07 -7.26 -19.73
N TYR A 508 -12.75 -7.45 -19.78
CA TYR A 508 -11.99 -8.13 -18.73
C TYR A 508 -11.66 -7.19 -17.55
N ASP A 509 -11.50 -7.72 -16.32
CA ASP A 509 -11.00 -6.92 -15.19
C ASP A 509 -9.53 -6.57 -15.38
N TYR A 510 -8.76 -7.55 -15.88
CA TYR A 510 -7.33 -7.41 -16.09
C TYR A 510 -6.92 -7.94 -17.47
N ILE A 511 -6.04 -7.21 -18.15
CA ILE A 511 -5.30 -7.70 -19.32
C ILE A 511 -3.84 -7.81 -18.94
N ILE A 512 -3.21 -8.96 -19.17
CA ILE A 512 -1.80 -9.17 -18.87
C ILE A 512 -0.99 -9.29 -20.16
N GLU A 513 0.04 -8.43 -20.26
CA GLU A 513 1.01 -8.35 -21.36
C GLU A 513 2.42 -8.74 -20.91
N ASP A 514 3.23 -9.32 -21.80
CA ASP A 514 4.59 -9.82 -21.50
C ASP A 514 5.72 -8.85 -21.88
N ARG A 515 5.36 -7.71 -22.49
CA ARG A 515 6.19 -6.55 -22.88
C ARG A 515 5.27 -5.50 -23.54
N THR A 516 5.81 -4.34 -23.90
CA THR A 516 5.09 -3.36 -24.74
C THR A 516 5.96 -2.89 -25.90
N ILE A 517 5.39 -2.06 -26.77
CA ILE A 517 6.14 -1.36 -27.81
C ILE A 517 7.32 -0.56 -27.26
N ARG A 518 7.25 -0.06 -26.02
CA ARG A 518 8.34 0.73 -25.42
C ARG A 518 9.61 -0.09 -25.18
N ASP A 519 9.48 -1.41 -25.04
CA ASP A 519 10.63 -2.31 -24.92
C ASP A 519 11.49 -2.33 -26.20
N VAL A 520 10.93 -1.97 -27.37
CA VAL A 520 11.66 -1.83 -28.65
C VAL A 520 12.83 -0.85 -28.51
N ASN A 521 12.69 0.21 -27.71
CA ASN A 521 13.76 1.19 -27.46
C ASN A 521 15.02 0.55 -26.85
N ILE A 522 14.86 -0.53 -26.06
CA ILE A 522 15.99 -1.28 -25.50
C ILE A 522 16.72 -2.00 -26.63
N PHE A 523 15.98 -2.63 -27.54
CA PHE A 523 16.55 -3.41 -28.64
C PHE A 523 17.07 -2.55 -29.79
N ASN A 524 16.56 -1.32 -29.95
CA ASN A 524 17.03 -0.38 -30.96
C ASN A 524 18.52 -0.03 -30.78
N ASN A 525 19.06 -0.16 -29.56
CA ASN A 525 20.49 -0.03 -29.28
C ASN A 525 21.38 -1.04 -30.03
N PHE A 526 20.82 -2.12 -30.57
CA PHE A 526 21.56 -3.09 -31.39
C PHE A 526 21.55 -2.77 -32.89
N VAL A 527 20.71 -1.82 -33.33
CA VAL A 527 20.68 -1.34 -34.72
C VAL A 527 21.86 -0.40 -34.93
N LYS A 528 22.76 -0.73 -35.85
CA LYS A 528 24.05 -0.02 -36.03
C LYS A 528 23.91 1.28 -36.82
N ASN A 529 23.08 1.27 -37.87
CA ASN A 529 22.87 2.44 -38.72
C ASN A 529 21.96 3.45 -38.00
N GLU A 530 22.28 4.73 -38.13
CA GLU A 530 21.57 5.82 -37.43
C GLU A 530 20.21 6.13 -38.05
N ASP A 531 20.11 6.17 -39.38
CA ASP A 531 18.84 6.37 -40.10
C ASP A 531 17.85 5.22 -39.79
N GLU A 532 18.36 3.99 -39.67
CA GLU A 532 17.55 2.84 -39.26
C GLU A 532 17.05 2.97 -37.82
N ARG A 533 17.87 3.47 -36.89
CA ARG A 533 17.45 3.74 -35.51
C ARG A 533 16.38 4.81 -35.46
N GLU A 534 16.57 5.92 -36.16
CA GLU A 534 15.61 7.03 -36.23
C GLU A 534 14.27 6.56 -36.83
N TYR A 535 14.33 5.71 -37.86
CA TYR A 535 13.14 5.08 -38.42
C TYR A 535 12.38 4.24 -37.39
N VAL A 536 13.07 3.40 -36.62
CA VAL A 536 12.47 2.57 -35.58
C VAL A 536 11.87 3.43 -34.47
N ASP A 537 12.59 4.43 -33.97
CA ASP A 537 12.12 5.32 -32.90
C ASP A 537 10.85 6.07 -33.33
N LYS A 538 10.83 6.59 -34.56
CA LYS A 538 9.63 7.21 -35.14
C LYS A 538 8.45 6.24 -35.16
N LYS A 539 8.66 4.98 -35.52
CA LYS A 539 7.60 3.95 -35.54
C LYS A 539 7.11 3.54 -34.16
N VAL A 540 7.98 3.54 -33.15
CA VAL A 540 7.58 3.32 -31.74
C VAL A 540 6.67 4.45 -31.27
N ILE A 541 7.05 5.71 -31.52
CA ILE A 541 6.25 6.89 -31.16
C ILE A 541 4.88 6.87 -31.85
N GLU A 542 4.83 6.47 -33.14
CA GLU A 542 3.58 6.30 -33.90
C GLU A 542 2.69 5.15 -33.40
N THR A 543 3.15 4.30 -32.49
CA THR A 543 2.43 3.10 -32.03
C THR A 543 2.14 3.11 -30.52
N ASP A 544 2.92 3.84 -29.71
CA ASP A 544 2.78 3.92 -28.26
C ASP A 544 1.61 4.82 -27.84
N HIS A 545 0.41 4.23 -27.86
CA HIS A 545 -0.84 4.94 -27.52
C HIS A 545 -1.62 4.25 -26.39
N LEU A 546 -1.02 3.25 -25.74
CA LEU A 546 -1.64 2.52 -24.64
C LEU A 546 -1.10 3.04 -23.30
N GLU A 547 -2.03 3.26 -22.36
CA GLU A 547 -1.69 3.48 -20.97
C GLU A 547 -1.77 2.16 -20.21
N PHE A 548 -0.84 1.97 -19.26
CA PHE A 548 -0.73 0.75 -18.48
C PHE A 548 -1.04 1.06 -17.02
N TYR A 549 -1.83 0.20 -16.38
CA TYR A 549 -2.17 0.35 -14.96
C TYR A 549 -0.94 0.16 -14.07
N LYS A 550 -0.18 -0.92 -14.32
CA LYS A 550 1.09 -1.20 -13.65
C LYS A 550 2.05 -1.89 -14.60
N VAL A 551 3.33 -1.58 -14.44
CA VAL A 551 4.43 -2.28 -15.12
C VAL A 551 5.29 -2.96 -14.07
N VAL A 552 5.53 -4.25 -14.25
CA VAL A 552 6.32 -5.10 -13.36
C VAL A 552 7.60 -5.46 -14.07
N TYR A 553 8.72 -4.93 -13.59
CA TYR A 553 10.04 -5.32 -14.07
C TYR A 553 10.53 -6.55 -13.32
N VAL A 554 10.54 -7.69 -13.99
CA VAL A 554 11.04 -8.96 -13.44
C VAL A 554 12.56 -8.99 -13.57
N ASP A 555 13.25 -8.71 -12.46
CA ASP A 555 14.71 -8.60 -12.36
C ASP A 555 15.32 -9.73 -11.52
N PRO A 556 15.64 -10.89 -12.12
CA PRO A 556 16.50 -11.86 -11.47
C PRO A 556 17.99 -11.54 -11.75
N PRO A 557 18.92 -12.03 -10.91
CA PRO A 557 20.36 -11.90 -11.18
C PRO A 557 20.75 -12.48 -12.54
N LEU A 558 21.74 -11.87 -13.21
CA LEU A 558 22.28 -12.30 -14.52
C LEU A 558 22.65 -13.81 -14.59
N ARG A 559 23.17 -14.37 -13.50
CA ARG A 559 23.45 -15.82 -13.40
C ARG A 559 22.18 -16.67 -13.55
N THR A 560 21.07 -16.19 -13.00
CA THR A 560 19.77 -16.87 -12.98
C THR A 560 19.11 -16.81 -14.35
N THR A 561 19.13 -15.65 -15.04
CA THR A 561 18.63 -15.53 -16.43
C THR A 561 19.39 -16.43 -17.38
N THR A 562 20.72 -16.44 -17.29
CA THR A 562 21.58 -17.33 -18.12
C THR A 562 21.23 -18.80 -17.88
N ARG A 563 21.10 -19.22 -16.61
CA ARG A 563 20.71 -20.60 -16.27
C ARG A 563 19.31 -20.96 -16.77
N ARG A 564 18.33 -20.07 -16.58
CA ARG A 564 16.93 -20.27 -17.02
C ARG A 564 16.84 -20.34 -18.55
N LYS A 565 17.57 -19.50 -19.27
CA LYS A 565 17.61 -19.53 -20.75
C LYS A 565 18.18 -20.85 -21.27
N LYS A 566 19.28 -21.36 -20.68
CA LYS A 566 19.82 -22.70 -21.03
C LYS A 566 18.79 -23.81 -20.83
N LYS A 567 18.00 -23.75 -19.75
CA LYS A 567 16.96 -24.76 -19.46
C LYS A 567 15.72 -24.63 -20.37
N ARG A 568 15.42 -23.44 -20.89
CA ARG A 568 14.18 -23.15 -21.65
C ARG A 568 14.13 -23.84 -23.01
N GLY A 569 15.27 -24.00 -23.70
CA GLY A 569 15.42 -24.86 -24.88
C GLY A 569 14.36 -24.73 -25.99
N ARG A 570 13.86 -23.52 -26.29
CA ARG A 570 12.87 -23.31 -27.37
C ARG A 570 13.51 -23.52 -28.75
N HIS A 571 12.77 -24.21 -29.63
CA HIS A 571 13.13 -24.37 -31.03
C HIS A 571 13.33 -23.00 -31.69
N GLY A 572 14.37 -22.86 -32.52
CA GLY A 572 14.70 -21.62 -33.24
C GLY A 572 15.33 -20.49 -32.42
N GLU A 573 15.39 -20.59 -31.08
CA GLU A 573 15.85 -19.49 -30.22
C GLU A 573 17.34 -19.62 -29.81
N THR A 574 18.28 -19.29 -30.71
CA THR A 574 19.74 -19.38 -30.47
C THR A 574 20.34 -18.06 -29.98
N CYS A 575 20.51 -17.93 -28.66
CA CYS A 575 20.92 -16.70 -28.00
C CYS A 575 22.29 -16.87 -27.34
N SER A 576 23.30 -16.06 -27.72
CA SER A 576 24.65 -16.14 -27.17
C SER A 576 24.70 -15.61 -25.73
N ASN A 577 25.63 -16.10 -24.91
CA ASN A 577 25.80 -15.60 -23.53
C ASN A 577 26.18 -14.11 -23.52
N GLU A 578 26.97 -13.66 -24.50
CA GLU A 578 27.38 -12.26 -24.61
C GLU A 578 26.20 -11.35 -24.92
N TYR A 579 25.35 -11.74 -25.88
CA TYR A 579 24.12 -11.02 -26.19
C TYR A 579 23.15 -10.97 -24.99
N LEU A 580 23.02 -12.07 -24.22
CA LEU A 580 22.23 -12.07 -22.98
C LEU A 580 22.75 -11.08 -21.93
N LYS A 581 24.08 -11.00 -21.77
CA LYS A 581 24.71 -10.06 -20.83
C LYS A 581 24.46 -8.61 -21.25
N GLN A 582 24.68 -8.31 -22.53
CA GLN A 582 24.42 -6.98 -23.08
C GLN A 582 22.95 -6.58 -22.91
N LEU A 583 22.02 -7.48 -23.27
CA LEU A 583 20.60 -7.23 -23.11
C LEU A 583 20.19 -7.04 -21.65
N TYR A 584 20.77 -7.80 -20.72
CA TYR A 584 20.55 -7.62 -19.28
C TYR A 584 20.98 -6.21 -18.83
N THR A 585 22.19 -5.78 -19.20
CA THR A 585 22.69 -4.45 -18.86
C THR A 585 21.80 -3.35 -19.43
N LEU A 586 21.37 -3.47 -20.69
CA LEU A 586 20.49 -2.49 -21.31
C LEU A 586 19.14 -2.37 -20.61
N TYR A 587 18.55 -3.51 -20.19
CA TYR A 587 17.34 -3.48 -19.37
C TYR A 587 17.56 -2.73 -18.06
N GLU A 588 18.63 -3.03 -17.31
CA GLU A 588 18.95 -2.35 -16.05
C GLU A 588 19.15 -0.83 -16.24
N THR A 589 19.82 -0.40 -17.31
CA THR A 589 20.11 1.02 -17.54
C THR A 589 18.93 1.80 -18.10
N SER A 590 18.01 1.13 -18.81
CA SER A 590 16.92 1.82 -19.54
C SER A 590 15.56 1.69 -18.87
N ILE A 591 15.36 0.75 -17.93
CA ILE A 591 14.02 0.49 -17.35
C ILE A 591 13.43 1.71 -16.66
N ASN A 592 14.22 2.48 -15.91
CA ASN A 592 13.76 3.71 -15.24
C ASN A 592 13.35 4.79 -16.25
N THR A 593 13.99 4.84 -17.40
CA THR A 593 13.67 5.81 -18.46
C THR A 593 12.39 5.41 -19.20
N ILE A 594 12.23 4.12 -19.48
CA ILE A 594 11.12 3.59 -20.27
C ILE A 594 9.84 3.46 -19.43
N TYR A 595 9.99 3.08 -18.16
CA TYR A 595 8.90 2.92 -17.21
C TYR A 595 9.31 3.52 -15.84
N PRO A 596 9.20 4.85 -15.67
CA PRO A 596 9.62 5.52 -14.43
C PRO A 596 8.92 5.01 -13.16
N GLU A 597 7.66 4.57 -13.27
CA GLU A 597 6.83 4.12 -12.15
C GLU A 597 6.72 2.59 -12.04
N HIS A 598 7.67 1.84 -12.63
CA HIS A 598 7.59 0.38 -12.60
C HIS A 598 7.79 -0.20 -11.20
N ILE A 599 7.14 -1.33 -10.93
CA ILE A 599 7.36 -2.15 -9.75
C ILE A 599 8.51 -3.10 -10.05
N LYS A 600 9.63 -2.95 -9.34
CA LYS A 600 10.76 -3.87 -9.46
C LYS A 600 10.48 -5.17 -8.69
N PHE A 601 10.40 -6.28 -9.41
CA PHE A 601 10.25 -7.62 -8.87
C PHE A 601 11.58 -8.39 -8.91
N ASN A 602 12.28 -8.42 -7.78
CA ASN A 602 13.55 -9.11 -7.64
C ASN A 602 13.36 -10.63 -7.66
N ASN A 603 13.26 -11.27 -8.83
CA ASN A 603 12.97 -12.71 -8.99
C ASN A 603 14.18 -13.61 -8.65
N LYS A 604 14.75 -13.43 -7.46
CA LYS A 604 15.96 -14.10 -6.96
C LYS A 604 15.68 -15.54 -6.51
N ILE A 605 14.46 -15.83 -6.03
CA ILE A 605 14.07 -17.11 -5.42
C ILE A 605 12.97 -17.80 -6.25
N VAL A 606 13.01 -19.14 -6.34
CA VAL A 606 11.92 -19.92 -6.95
C VAL A 606 10.74 -19.95 -6.00
N LEU A 607 9.56 -19.49 -6.46
CA LEU A 607 8.33 -19.51 -5.67
C LEU A 607 8.00 -20.96 -5.27
N CYS A 608 7.82 -21.20 -3.96
CA CYS A 608 7.50 -22.53 -3.44
C CYS A 608 6.02 -22.87 -3.66
N LYS A 609 5.64 -24.15 -3.46
CA LYS A 609 4.28 -24.64 -3.69
C LYS A 609 3.21 -23.87 -2.91
N ASP A 610 3.49 -23.49 -1.66
CA ASP A 610 2.56 -22.71 -0.84
C ASP A 610 2.34 -21.30 -1.40
N CYS A 611 3.42 -20.65 -1.86
CA CYS A 611 3.35 -19.35 -2.54
C CYS A 611 2.62 -19.44 -3.90
N ILE A 612 2.72 -20.58 -4.59
CA ILE A 612 1.99 -20.87 -5.84
C ILE A 612 0.49 -21.07 -5.56
N ASP A 613 0.16 -21.72 -4.45
CA ASP A 613 -1.20 -22.01 -4.01
C ASP A 613 -1.84 -20.84 -3.21
N PHE A 614 -1.18 -19.68 -3.14
CA PHE A 614 -1.55 -18.49 -2.36
C PHE A 614 -1.83 -18.77 -0.87
N LYS A 615 -1.07 -19.69 -0.29
CA LYS A 615 -1.07 -20.02 1.13
C LYS A 615 0.05 -19.29 1.88
N PRO A 616 -0.08 -19.09 3.20
CA PRO A 616 0.99 -18.56 4.04
C PRO A 616 2.29 -19.30 3.79
N CYS A 617 3.29 -18.56 3.32
CA CYS A 617 4.46 -19.13 2.69
C CYS A 617 5.64 -19.13 3.66
N GLN A 618 5.97 -20.29 4.23
CA GLN A 618 7.00 -20.42 5.27
C GLN A 618 8.45 -20.29 4.73
N LYS A 619 8.65 -20.32 3.41
CA LYS A 619 9.96 -20.36 2.75
C LYS A 619 10.52 -19.01 2.30
N LYS A 620 9.92 -17.88 2.73
CA LYS A 620 10.34 -16.52 2.34
C LYS A 620 10.51 -16.36 0.81
N CYS A 621 9.60 -16.92 0.01
CA CYS A 621 9.59 -16.61 -1.42
C CYS A 621 9.02 -15.22 -1.62
N ASP A 622 9.31 -14.63 -2.77
CA ASP A 622 8.85 -13.35 -3.27
C ASP A 622 7.31 -13.26 -3.50
N HIS A 623 6.51 -13.55 -2.46
CA HIS A 623 5.04 -13.53 -2.47
C HIS A 623 4.47 -12.11 -2.46
N LEU A 624 5.28 -11.12 -2.04
CA LEU A 624 4.91 -9.69 -2.06
C LEU A 624 4.61 -9.16 -3.47
N LEU A 625 4.94 -9.90 -4.54
CA LEU A 625 4.63 -9.48 -5.90
C LEU A 625 3.15 -9.15 -6.08
N ILE A 626 2.29 -10.02 -5.57
CA ILE A 626 0.86 -9.92 -5.86
C ILE A 626 0.24 -8.78 -5.08
N THR A 627 0.58 -8.67 -3.80
CA THR A 627 0.14 -7.57 -2.92
C THR A 627 0.70 -6.21 -3.37
N LYS A 628 1.86 -6.17 -4.03
CA LYS A 628 2.43 -4.93 -4.60
C LYS A 628 1.82 -4.54 -5.96
N ILE A 629 1.31 -5.50 -6.73
CA ILE A 629 0.69 -5.26 -8.05
C ILE A 629 -0.77 -4.79 -7.89
N LEU A 630 -1.51 -5.39 -6.96
CA LEU A 630 -2.85 -4.94 -6.57
C LEU A 630 -2.79 -3.59 -5.86
#